data_AF-A0A2P4QGK0-F1
#
_entry.id   AF-A0A2P4QGK0-F1
#
_cell.length_a   1.000
_cell.length_b   1.000
_cell.length_c   1.000
_cell.angle_alpha   90.00
_cell.angle_beta   90.00
_cell.angle_gamma   90.00
#
_symmetry.space_group_name_H-M   'P 1'
#
loop_
_entity.id
_entity.type
_entity.pdbx_description
1 polymer ?
#
loop_
_entity_poly.entity_id
_entity_poly.type
_entity_poly.pdbx_seq_one_letter_code
_entity_poly.pdbx_strand_id
1 'polypeptide(L)'
;MNWKNGTRVLLHIGDSPPHGKNFTDLADSCPKGDPYGLTAKNVLKKMQSKNILYFFGKITDETDKMLEIFRGIIGEFPVFDLIGGDPIKLIENFIKATSTSITYAVSMTSTIGSDTKDMYSLQRKKLDMNPNEPDWIILPLQEGIVMWYPILDTLNKLKDPNYFNKSNLFSRSFSFKIASQPFSAGVERYAYFALDIGSCSTKKMVIKEYHRVVRNDSFKKYIVAIEISTIASFLSTEFNLIAERKDLPRVKFLNVKLLRCGTINFNTRYYTIEPKLHNMEYKRFNANTGVITELRPILEAFVHFTYEYTKGYLVVCDLQGIELTNEFLLTDPAIHCIDSLRFGRTNFGKKGINQLFLANHRCNDICKQLKLKLINNGLS
;
A
#
# COMPACT_ATOMS: atom_id res chain seq x y z
N MET A 1 -9.84 12.43 -25.87
CA MET A 1 -8.99 11.87 -24.79
C MET A 1 -7.50 12.15 -25.08
N ASN A 2 -7.09 13.43 -25.03
CA ASN A 2 -5.72 13.88 -25.38
C ASN A 2 -4.93 14.31 -24.13
N TRP A 3 -5.14 13.63 -23.00
CA TRP A 3 -4.53 13.99 -21.71
C TRP A 3 -3.02 13.69 -21.72
N LYS A 4 -2.22 14.67 -21.27
CA LYS A 4 -0.75 14.65 -21.38
C LYS A 4 -0.03 14.15 -20.11
N ASN A 5 -0.70 14.09 -18.96
CA ASN A 5 -0.08 13.64 -17.70
C ASN A 5 0.13 12.11 -17.68
N GLY A 6 1.15 11.64 -16.94
CA GLY A 6 1.44 10.22 -16.74
C GLY A 6 0.40 9.51 -15.88
N THR A 7 -0.16 10.20 -14.88
CA THR A 7 -1.29 9.70 -14.09
C THR A 7 -2.59 10.24 -14.68
N ARG A 8 -3.47 9.34 -15.14
CA ARG A 8 -4.76 9.67 -15.74
C ARG A 8 -5.83 8.81 -15.09
N VAL A 9 -6.77 9.44 -14.40
CA VAL A 9 -7.80 8.78 -13.62
C VAL A 9 -9.18 9.19 -14.13
N LEU A 10 -10.06 8.22 -14.35
CA LEU A 10 -11.49 8.45 -14.51
C LEU A 10 -12.22 7.78 -13.35
N LEU A 11 -12.88 8.61 -12.54
CA LEU A 11 -13.82 8.16 -11.53
C LEU A 11 -15.23 8.27 -12.12
N HIS A 12 -15.89 7.13 -12.33
CA HIS A 12 -17.25 7.07 -12.84
C HIS A 12 -18.18 6.70 -11.69
N ILE A 13 -19.12 7.58 -11.37
CA ILE A 13 -20.12 7.33 -10.34
C ILE A 13 -21.42 6.99 -11.06
N GLY A 14 -22.06 5.89 -10.66
CA GLY A 14 -23.31 5.47 -11.28
C GLY A 14 -24.31 4.93 -10.25
N ASP A 15 -25.55 5.37 -10.42
CA ASP A 15 -26.76 4.90 -9.76
C ASP A 15 -27.62 4.01 -10.66
N SER A 16 -27.35 3.98 -11.96
CA SER A 16 -28.08 3.16 -12.93
C SER A 16 -27.18 2.72 -14.10
N PRO A 17 -27.41 1.54 -14.70
CA PRO A 17 -26.67 1.08 -15.88
C PRO A 17 -27.03 1.89 -17.14
N PRO A 18 -26.14 1.93 -18.16
CA PRO A 18 -26.42 2.57 -19.43
C PRO A 18 -27.47 1.80 -20.23
N HIS A 19 -28.09 2.49 -21.19
CA HIS A 19 -29.02 1.89 -22.14
C HIS A 19 -28.42 0.70 -22.90
N GLY A 20 -29.27 -0.28 -23.18
CA GLY A 20 -28.97 -1.53 -23.84
C GLY A 20 -29.36 -2.73 -22.98
N LYS A 21 -30.16 -3.64 -23.54
CA LYS A 21 -30.64 -4.87 -22.87
C LYS A 21 -29.54 -5.78 -22.29
N ASN A 22 -28.31 -5.60 -22.75
CA ASN A 22 -27.18 -6.36 -22.23
C ASN A 22 -26.78 -5.89 -20.83
N PHE A 23 -26.97 -4.61 -20.48
CA PHE A 23 -26.47 -4.02 -19.24
C PHE A 23 -27.45 -4.10 -18.06
N THR A 24 -28.73 -4.38 -18.32
CA THR A 24 -29.76 -4.42 -17.28
C THR A 24 -30.91 -5.32 -17.68
N ASP A 25 -31.58 -5.89 -16.67
CA ASP A 25 -32.88 -6.56 -16.82
C ASP A 25 -34.06 -5.63 -16.49
N LEU A 26 -33.77 -4.37 -16.16
CA LEU A 26 -34.76 -3.32 -15.93
C LEU A 26 -35.40 -2.86 -17.25
N ALA A 27 -36.55 -2.20 -17.13
CA ALA A 27 -37.22 -1.58 -18.27
C ALA A 27 -36.33 -0.48 -18.88
N ASP A 28 -36.03 -0.63 -20.17
CA ASP A 28 -35.13 0.27 -20.89
C ASP A 28 -35.84 0.90 -22.10
N SER A 29 -35.83 2.23 -22.13
CA SER A 29 -36.41 3.03 -23.23
C SER A 29 -35.57 2.98 -24.51
N CYS A 30 -34.29 2.62 -24.41
CA CYS A 30 -33.35 2.55 -25.52
C CYS A 30 -32.67 1.17 -25.58
N PRO A 31 -33.43 0.08 -25.80
CA PRO A 31 -32.94 -1.30 -25.65
C PRO A 31 -31.85 -1.68 -26.66
N LYS A 32 -31.72 -0.94 -27.76
CA LYS A 32 -30.68 -1.11 -28.78
C LYS A 32 -29.38 -0.38 -28.44
N GLY A 33 -29.32 0.31 -27.30
CA GLY A 33 -28.17 1.12 -26.87
C GLY A 33 -28.16 2.53 -27.47
N ASP A 34 -26.98 3.13 -27.52
CA ASP A 34 -26.78 4.49 -28.02
C ASP A 34 -27.15 4.64 -29.51
N PRO A 35 -28.03 5.59 -29.88
CA PRO A 35 -28.47 5.78 -31.27
C PRO A 35 -27.36 6.26 -32.20
N TYR A 36 -26.24 6.77 -31.67
CA TYR A 36 -25.08 7.22 -32.44
C TYR A 36 -23.98 6.16 -32.54
N GLY A 37 -24.23 4.93 -32.09
CA GLY A 37 -23.34 3.79 -32.23
C GLY A 37 -22.17 3.75 -31.24
N LEU A 38 -22.19 4.59 -30.21
CA LEU A 38 -21.20 4.55 -29.14
C LEU A 38 -21.43 3.30 -28.27
N THR A 39 -20.41 2.43 -28.19
CA THR A 39 -20.48 1.23 -27.34
C THR A 39 -19.53 1.34 -26.17
N ALA A 40 -19.92 0.76 -25.03
CA ALA A 40 -19.03 0.63 -23.86
C ALA A 40 -17.68 0.00 -24.24
N LYS A 41 -17.70 -1.00 -25.14
CA LYS A 41 -16.49 -1.65 -25.66
C LYS A 41 -15.54 -0.65 -26.32
N ASN A 42 -16.06 0.22 -27.20
CA ASN A 42 -15.24 1.20 -27.90
C ASN A 42 -14.66 2.25 -26.94
N VAL A 43 -15.47 2.75 -26.00
CA VAL A 43 -15.03 3.77 -25.02
C VAL A 43 -13.98 3.20 -24.07
N LEU A 44 -14.28 2.07 -23.42
CA LEU A 44 -13.41 1.49 -22.40
C LEU A 44 -12.08 1.00 -23.00
N LYS A 45 -12.09 0.37 -24.19
CA LYS A 45 -10.83 0.02 -24.88
C LYS A 45 -10.02 1.24 -25.28
N LYS A 46 -10.68 2.32 -25.70
CA LYS A 46 -9.99 3.59 -26.02
C LYS A 46 -9.35 4.19 -24.77
N MET A 47 -10.04 4.16 -23.63
CA MET A 47 -9.48 4.59 -22.34
C MET A 47 -8.27 3.75 -21.94
N GLN A 48 -8.38 2.42 -22.02
CA GLN A 48 -7.29 1.49 -21.75
C GLN A 48 -6.07 1.75 -22.65
N SER A 49 -6.29 1.97 -23.95
CA SER A 49 -5.21 2.32 -24.90
C SER A 49 -4.50 3.64 -24.58
N LYS A 50 -5.16 4.51 -23.81
CA LYS A 50 -4.64 5.80 -23.35
C LYS A 50 -4.20 5.76 -21.89
N ASN A 51 -4.07 4.59 -21.26
CA ASN A 51 -3.72 4.42 -19.85
C ASN A 51 -4.54 5.30 -18.91
N ILE A 52 -5.86 5.36 -19.13
CA ILE A 52 -6.77 6.02 -18.19
C ILE A 52 -7.23 4.97 -17.19
N LEU A 53 -6.76 5.08 -15.95
CA LEU A 53 -7.16 4.23 -14.84
C LEU A 53 -8.64 4.50 -14.52
N TYR A 54 -9.46 3.47 -14.66
CA TYR A 54 -10.89 3.54 -14.44
C TYR A 54 -11.23 3.06 -13.02
N PHE A 55 -12.09 3.79 -12.35
CA PHE A 55 -12.61 3.50 -11.02
C PHE A 55 -14.12 3.72 -11.03
N PHE A 56 -14.87 2.88 -10.32
CA PHE A 56 -16.33 3.00 -10.27
C PHE A 56 -16.84 3.23 -8.85
N GLY A 57 -17.66 4.26 -8.65
CA GLY A 57 -18.41 4.51 -7.42
C GLY A 57 -19.84 3.99 -7.59
N LYS A 58 -20.16 2.91 -6.88
CA LYS A 58 -21.45 2.21 -6.94
C LYS A 58 -22.42 2.83 -5.95
N ILE A 59 -23.49 3.48 -6.42
CA ILE A 59 -24.55 4.02 -5.56
C ILE A 59 -25.61 2.96 -5.27
N THR A 60 -25.90 2.09 -6.26
CA THR A 60 -26.93 1.06 -6.19
C THR A 60 -26.44 -0.27 -6.78
N ASP A 61 -27.10 -1.36 -6.41
CA ASP A 61 -26.86 -2.71 -6.97
C ASP A 61 -27.34 -2.88 -8.43
N GLU A 62 -28.10 -1.90 -8.96
CA GLU A 62 -28.60 -1.94 -10.35
C GLU A 62 -27.47 -1.93 -11.39
N THR A 63 -26.29 -1.47 -11.01
CA THR A 63 -25.13 -1.37 -11.91
C THR A 63 -24.31 -2.67 -11.99
N ASP A 64 -24.61 -3.70 -11.21
CA ASP A 64 -23.74 -4.89 -11.11
C ASP A 64 -23.52 -5.63 -12.43
N LYS A 65 -24.60 -5.83 -13.20
CA LYS A 65 -24.53 -6.45 -14.54
C LYS A 65 -23.69 -5.60 -15.52
N MET A 66 -23.76 -4.28 -15.43
CA MET A 66 -22.88 -3.39 -16.19
C MET A 66 -21.41 -3.59 -15.81
N LEU A 67 -21.13 -3.69 -14.51
CA LEU A 67 -19.77 -3.85 -14.00
C LEU A 67 -19.15 -5.17 -14.46
N GLU A 68 -19.91 -6.26 -14.47
CA GLU A 68 -19.48 -7.54 -15.04
C GLU A 68 -19.09 -7.43 -16.52
N ILE A 69 -19.91 -6.74 -17.32
CA ILE A 69 -19.61 -6.53 -18.75
C ILE A 69 -18.36 -5.66 -18.92
N PHE A 70 -18.24 -4.59 -18.13
CA PHE A 70 -17.08 -3.70 -18.21
C PHE A 70 -15.80 -4.46 -17.84
N ARG A 71 -15.85 -5.33 -16.82
CA ARG A 71 -14.75 -6.23 -16.45
C ARG A 71 -14.37 -7.17 -17.59
N GLY A 72 -15.34 -7.69 -18.33
CA GLY A 72 -15.10 -8.48 -19.54
C GLY A 72 -14.37 -7.71 -20.66
N ILE A 73 -14.47 -6.38 -20.68
CA ILE A 73 -13.87 -5.53 -21.73
C ILE A 73 -12.45 -5.08 -21.38
N ILE A 74 -12.26 -4.49 -20.19
CA ILE A 74 -10.99 -3.87 -19.77
C ILE A 74 -10.25 -4.64 -18.66
N GLY A 75 -10.84 -5.71 -18.12
CA GLY A 75 -10.37 -6.38 -16.93
C GLY A 75 -10.93 -5.77 -15.65
N GLU A 76 -10.52 -6.30 -14.50
CA GLU A 76 -10.93 -5.78 -13.20
C GLU A 76 -10.56 -4.32 -13.00
N PHE A 77 -11.38 -3.60 -12.24
CA PHE A 77 -11.10 -2.24 -11.81
C PHE A 77 -11.68 -2.02 -10.41
N PRO A 78 -11.16 -1.07 -9.62
CA PRO A 78 -11.68 -0.84 -8.28
C PRO A 78 -13.11 -0.29 -8.33
N VAL A 79 -13.95 -0.88 -7.49
CA VAL A 79 -15.33 -0.45 -7.24
C VAL A 79 -15.42 -0.04 -5.77
N PHE A 80 -16.06 1.08 -5.49
CA PHE A 80 -16.30 1.58 -4.14
C PHE A 80 -17.80 1.71 -3.92
N ASP A 81 -18.30 1.14 -2.82
CA ASP A 81 -19.70 1.29 -2.45
C ASP A 81 -19.91 2.66 -1.82
N LEU A 82 -20.80 3.43 -2.43
CA LEU A 82 -21.27 4.73 -1.96
C LEU A 82 -22.66 4.60 -1.30
N ILE A 83 -23.04 3.39 -0.90
CA ILE A 83 -24.35 3.09 -0.31
C ILE A 83 -24.49 3.79 1.05
N GLY A 84 -25.54 4.63 1.19
CA GLY A 84 -25.88 5.26 2.46
C GLY A 84 -26.98 6.30 2.32
N GLY A 85 -28.00 6.24 3.17
CA GLY A 85 -29.12 7.21 3.20
C GLY A 85 -28.77 8.57 3.82
N ASP A 86 -27.54 8.75 4.33
CA ASP A 86 -27.05 10.02 4.89
C ASP A 86 -26.15 10.75 3.87
N PRO A 87 -26.55 11.93 3.37
CA PRO A 87 -25.76 12.75 2.45
C PRO A 87 -24.36 13.10 2.95
N ILE A 88 -24.16 13.25 4.27
CA ILE A 88 -22.84 13.59 4.84
C ILE A 88 -21.90 12.39 4.71
N LYS A 89 -22.38 11.20 5.08
CA LYS A 89 -21.64 9.95 4.96
C LYS A 89 -21.31 9.61 3.52
N LEU A 90 -22.20 9.95 2.59
CA LEU A 90 -21.97 9.81 1.14
C LEU A 90 -20.78 10.68 0.68
N ILE A 91 -20.72 11.94 1.12
CA ILE A 91 -19.63 12.86 0.81
C ILE A 91 -18.31 12.35 1.38
N GLU A 92 -18.28 11.87 2.63
CA GLU A 92 -17.10 11.29 3.24
C GLU A 92 -16.60 10.06 2.48
N ASN A 93 -17.50 9.12 2.17
CA ASN A 93 -17.19 7.94 1.37
C ASN A 93 -16.65 8.30 -0.01
N PHE A 94 -17.23 9.32 -0.65
CA PHE A 94 -16.79 9.81 -1.95
C PHE A 94 -15.39 10.44 -1.90
N ILE A 95 -15.12 11.31 -0.90
CA ILE A 95 -13.80 11.93 -0.70
C ILE A 95 -12.75 10.84 -0.44
N LYS A 96 -13.08 9.85 0.40
CA LYS A 96 -12.21 8.71 0.70
C LYS A 96 -11.94 7.89 -0.56
N ALA A 97 -12.96 7.47 -1.29
CA ALA A 97 -12.85 6.69 -2.52
C ALA A 97 -12.02 7.43 -3.58
N THR A 98 -12.25 8.72 -3.76
CA THR A 98 -11.50 9.56 -4.71
C THR A 98 -10.03 9.67 -4.32
N SER A 99 -9.76 9.97 -3.04
CA SER A 99 -8.39 10.09 -2.52
C SER A 99 -7.62 8.77 -2.61
N THR A 100 -8.27 7.66 -2.28
CA THR A 100 -7.71 6.31 -2.44
C THR A 100 -7.43 5.99 -3.91
N SER A 101 -8.35 6.33 -4.82
CA SER A 101 -8.19 6.10 -6.27
C SER A 101 -6.99 6.85 -6.84
N ILE A 102 -6.86 8.13 -6.48
CA ILE A 102 -5.73 8.97 -6.91
C ILE A 102 -4.43 8.45 -6.31
N THR A 103 -4.41 8.13 -5.01
CA THR A 103 -3.22 7.61 -4.33
C THR A 103 -2.74 6.31 -4.98
N TYR A 104 -3.67 5.38 -5.23
CA TYR A 104 -3.39 4.13 -5.93
C TYR A 104 -2.84 4.39 -7.34
N ALA A 105 -3.48 5.28 -8.10
CA ALA A 105 -3.07 5.62 -9.46
C ALA A 105 -1.66 6.22 -9.51
N VAL A 106 -1.38 7.21 -8.67
CA VAL A 106 -0.05 7.85 -8.60
C VAL A 106 1.00 6.83 -8.19
N SER A 107 0.73 6.03 -7.14
CA SER A 107 1.62 4.97 -6.68
C SER A 107 1.94 3.96 -7.80
N MET A 108 0.90 3.42 -8.47
CA MET A 108 1.05 2.52 -9.62
C MET A 108 1.94 3.11 -10.72
N THR A 109 1.65 4.35 -11.15
CA THR A 109 2.42 4.99 -12.22
C THR A 109 3.87 5.29 -11.83
N SER A 110 4.13 5.60 -10.56
CA SER A 110 5.48 5.81 -10.04
C SER A 110 6.31 4.52 -9.97
N THR A 111 5.67 3.39 -9.68
CA THR A 111 6.33 2.09 -9.52
C THR A 111 6.57 1.37 -10.85
N ILE A 112 5.59 1.37 -11.75
CA ILE A 112 5.55 0.52 -12.95
C ILE A 112 5.99 1.29 -14.21
N GLY A 113 5.86 2.62 -14.22
CA GLY A 113 5.98 3.43 -15.43
C GLY A 113 4.68 3.41 -16.24
N SER A 114 4.73 3.88 -17.49
CA SER A 114 3.54 4.09 -18.34
C SER A 114 3.17 2.91 -19.24
N ASP A 115 3.73 1.72 -19.05
CA ASP A 115 3.49 0.57 -19.93
C ASP A 115 2.11 -0.06 -19.70
N THR A 116 1.32 -0.12 -20.78
CA THR A 116 -0.14 -0.36 -20.74
C THR A 116 -0.53 -1.80 -20.37
N LYS A 117 0.29 -2.79 -20.76
CA LYS A 117 0.00 -4.22 -20.57
C LYS A 117 0.18 -4.68 -19.12
N ASP A 118 1.06 -4.02 -18.37
CA ASP A 118 1.38 -4.38 -16.99
C ASP A 118 0.34 -3.83 -16.00
N MET A 119 -0.22 -2.65 -16.26
CA MET A 119 -1.20 -2.01 -15.36
C MET A 119 -2.53 -2.77 -15.25
N TYR A 120 -3.09 -3.27 -16.36
CA TYR A 120 -4.36 -4.01 -16.38
C TYR A 120 -4.21 -5.52 -16.15
N SER A 121 -3.03 -6.10 -16.34
CA SER A 121 -2.78 -7.51 -16.00
C SER A 121 -2.66 -7.72 -14.48
N LEU A 122 -2.13 -6.73 -13.74
CA LEU A 122 -2.14 -6.72 -12.28
C LEU A 122 -3.55 -6.65 -11.70
N GLN A 123 -4.46 -5.91 -12.35
CA GLN A 123 -5.86 -5.84 -11.94
C GLN A 123 -6.57 -7.20 -12.13
N ARG A 124 -6.31 -7.94 -13.23
CA ARG A 124 -6.94 -9.25 -13.51
C ARG A 124 -6.70 -10.31 -12.43
N LYS A 125 -5.61 -10.24 -11.66
CA LYS A 125 -5.32 -11.19 -10.57
C LYS A 125 -6.17 -10.97 -9.31
N LYS A 126 -7.09 -10.00 -9.30
CA LYS A 126 -8.09 -9.82 -8.24
C LYS A 126 -9.12 -10.96 -8.20
N LEU A 127 -9.37 -11.62 -9.34
CA LEU A 127 -10.32 -12.74 -9.48
C LEU A 127 -9.83 -14.02 -8.80
N ASP A 128 -8.52 -14.17 -8.58
CA ASP A 128 -7.92 -15.34 -7.93
C ASP A 128 -7.70 -15.13 -6.42
N MET A 129 -8.21 -14.04 -5.85
CA MET A 129 -8.06 -13.74 -4.42
C MET A 129 -9.18 -14.35 -3.57
N ASN A 130 -8.84 -14.75 -2.35
CA ASN A 130 -9.78 -15.23 -1.37
C ASN A 130 -9.66 -14.42 -0.08
N PRO A 131 -10.64 -13.55 0.25
CA PRO A 131 -10.59 -12.70 1.44
C PRO A 131 -10.76 -13.50 2.74
N ASN A 132 -11.22 -14.75 2.68
CA ASN A 132 -11.50 -15.57 3.85
C ASN A 132 -10.24 -16.33 4.30
N GLU A 133 -10.12 -16.55 5.62
CA GLU A 133 -9.08 -17.44 6.13
C GLU A 133 -9.27 -18.86 5.53
N PRO A 134 -8.19 -19.52 5.09
CA PRO A 134 -8.30 -20.87 4.53
C PRO A 134 -8.55 -21.90 5.64
N ASP A 135 -9.01 -23.08 5.25
CA ASP A 135 -8.95 -24.24 6.13
C ASP A 135 -7.48 -24.65 6.32
N TRP A 136 -6.98 -24.45 7.53
CA TRP A 136 -5.58 -24.72 7.86
C TRP A 136 -5.25 -26.21 7.91
N ILE A 137 -6.23 -27.10 8.07
CA ILE A 137 -6.02 -28.55 8.17
C ILE A 137 -5.52 -29.10 6.84
N ILE A 138 -6.14 -28.66 5.74
CA ILE A 138 -5.83 -29.13 4.38
C ILE A 138 -4.54 -28.55 3.80
N LEU A 139 -4.03 -27.46 4.37
CA LEU A 139 -2.81 -26.82 3.86
C LEU A 139 -1.54 -27.54 4.34
N PRO A 140 -0.59 -27.83 3.43
CA PRO A 140 0.63 -28.53 3.77
C PRO A 140 1.53 -27.66 4.66
N LEU A 141 2.21 -28.32 5.61
CA LEU A 141 3.30 -27.70 6.36
C LEU A 141 4.47 -27.45 5.40
N GLN A 142 5.05 -26.26 5.49
CA GLN A 142 6.22 -25.84 4.73
C GLN A 142 7.35 -25.45 5.66
N GLU A 143 8.57 -25.66 5.19
CA GLU A 143 9.80 -25.29 5.89
C GLU A 143 10.54 -24.21 5.11
N GLY A 144 11.16 -23.30 5.85
CA GLY A 144 11.95 -22.21 5.30
C GLY A 144 12.97 -21.67 6.29
N ILE A 145 13.69 -20.64 5.86
CA ILE A 145 14.61 -19.89 6.71
C ILE A 145 14.11 -18.45 6.78
N VAL A 146 13.81 -18.01 8.00
CA VAL A 146 13.51 -16.61 8.27
C VAL A 146 14.78 -15.87 8.63
N MET A 147 14.96 -14.68 8.06
CA MET A 147 16.12 -13.81 8.20
C MET A 147 15.71 -12.38 8.58
N TRP A 148 16.51 -11.70 9.38
CA TRP A 148 16.26 -10.31 9.79
C TRP A 148 17.56 -9.60 10.18
N TYR A 149 17.55 -8.26 10.13
CA TYR A 149 18.63 -7.46 10.69
C TYR A 149 18.49 -7.33 12.21
N PRO A 150 19.61 -7.26 12.96
CA PRO A 150 19.57 -6.90 14.37
C PRO A 150 18.88 -5.54 14.58
N ILE A 151 18.40 -5.33 15.81
CA ILE A 151 17.80 -4.04 16.19
C ILE A 151 18.89 -2.97 16.16
N LEU A 152 18.58 -1.83 15.56
CA LEU A 152 19.43 -0.65 15.60
C LEU A 152 19.39 -0.02 17.00
N ASP A 153 20.54 0.45 17.46
CA ASP A 153 20.70 1.16 18.74
C ASP A 153 21.25 2.58 18.56
N THR A 154 21.65 2.96 17.34
CA THR A 154 22.33 4.23 17.06
C THR A 154 22.05 4.76 15.66
N LEU A 155 22.04 6.09 15.52
CA LEU A 155 21.87 6.77 14.23
C LEU A 155 23.03 6.50 13.25
N ASN A 156 24.24 6.22 13.74
CA ASN A 156 25.39 5.92 12.88
C ASN A 156 25.18 4.60 12.12
N LYS A 157 24.70 3.56 12.79
CA LYS A 157 24.39 2.26 12.15
C LYS A 157 23.29 2.39 11.10
N LEU A 158 22.32 3.28 11.32
CA LEU A 158 21.27 3.57 10.33
C LEU A 158 21.85 4.09 9.00
N LYS A 159 22.93 4.88 9.05
CA LYS A 159 23.57 5.50 7.88
C LYS A 159 24.70 4.66 7.30
N ASP A 160 25.13 3.61 7.99
CA ASP A 160 26.24 2.76 7.57
C ASP A 160 25.79 1.80 6.45
N PRO A 161 26.35 1.92 5.23
CA PRO A 161 26.03 1.01 4.13
C PRO A 161 26.47 -0.44 4.42
N ASN A 162 27.42 -0.66 5.32
CA ASN A 162 27.87 -2.00 5.69
C ASN A 162 26.93 -2.70 6.67
N TYR A 163 26.14 -1.94 7.45
CA TYR A 163 25.22 -2.53 8.42
C TYR A 163 24.15 -3.38 7.73
N PHE A 164 23.57 -2.87 6.64
CA PHE A 164 22.54 -3.55 5.85
C PHE A 164 23.11 -4.53 4.82
N ASN A 165 24.28 -5.11 5.08
CA ASN A 165 24.81 -6.19 4.26
C ASN A 165 24.10 -7.51 4.54
N LYS A 166 23.91 -8.33 3.49
CA LYS A 166 23.35 -9.69 3.58
C LYS A 166 24.10 -10.58 4.59
N SER A 167 25.40 -10.36 4.78
CA SER A 167 26.22 -11.09 5.76
C SER A 167 25.81 -10.87 7.21
N ASN A 168 25.10 -9.77 7.50
CA ASN A 168 24.74 -9.37 8.86
C ASN A 168 23.34 -9.86 9.26
N LEU A 169 22.68 -10.66 8.42
CA LEU A 169 21.36 -11.19 8.71
C LEU A 169 21.46 -12.31 9.74
N PHE A 170 20.68 -12.19 10.80
CA PHE A 170 20.38 -13.32 11.66
C PHE A 170 19.40 -14.23 10.95
N SER A 171 19.48 -15.53 11.20
CA SER A 171 18.60 -16.50 10.58
C SER A 171 18.23 -17.63 11.53
N ARG A 172 17.07 -18.24 11.28
CA ARG A 172 16.62 -19.47 11.94
C ARG A 172 15.68 -20.25 11.04
N SER A 173 15.55 -21.56 11.28
CA SER A 173 14.53 -22.39 10.65
C SER A 173 13.12 -21.91 11.01
N PHE A 174 12.18 -22.10 10.10
CA PHE A 174 10.82 -21.60 10.21
C PHE A 174 9.83 -22.55 9.54
N SER A 175 8.91 -23.09 10.34
CA SER A 175 7.83 -23.98 9.89
C SER A 175 6.54 -23.18 9.80
N PHE A 176 5.84 -23.25 8.67
CA PHE A 176 4.67 -22.43 8.43
C PHE A 176 3.63 -23.07 7.52
N LYS A 177 2.40 -22.56 7.57
CA LYS A 177 1.36 -22.80 6.56
C LYS A 177 1.01 -21.48 5.88
N ILE A 178 0.70 -21.51 4.59
CA ILE A 178 0.34 -20.32 3.79
C ILE A 178 -0.85 -20.65 2.90
N ALA A 179 -1.78 -19.70 2.78
CA ALA A 179 -2.91 -19.79 1.86
C ALA A 179 -2.44 -19.96 0.41
N SER A 180 -3.18 -20.74 -0.38
CA SER A 180 -2.92 -20.93 -1.81
C SER A 180 -3.20 -19.65 -2.62
N GLN A 181 -4.16 -18.85 -2.17
CA GLN A 181 -4.60 -17.61 -2.81
C GLN A 181 -4.31 -16.40 -1.90
N PRO A 182 -3.94 -15.25 -2.46
CA PRO A 182 -3.81 -14.04 -1.67
C PRO A 182 -5.18 -13.52 -1.24
N PHE A 183 -5.24 -12.88 -0.07
CA PHE A 183 -6.46 -12.22 0.41
C PHE A 183 -6.48 -10.73 0.07
N SER A 184 -5.31 -10.15 -0.24
CA SER A 184 -5.16 -8.75 -0.62
C SER A 184 -4.00 -8.56 -1.58
N ALA A 185 -4.04 -7.48 -2.36
CA ALA A 185 -3.01 -7.11 -3.32
C ALA A 185 -2.78 -5.59 -3.28
N GLY A 186 -1.53 -5.19 -3.15
CA GLY A 186 -1.07 -3.83 -3.35
C GLY A 186 -0.45 -3.62 -4.73
N VAL A 187 0.12 -2.43 -4.93
CA VAL A 187 0.80 -2.05 -6.18
C VAL A 187 1.96 -2.98 -6.53
N GLU A 188 2.71 -3.43 -5.52
CA GLU A 188 3.95 -4.22 -5.72
C GLU A 188 3.88 -5.67 -5.24
N ARG A 189 2.95 -5.98 -4.32
CA ARG A 189 2.95 -7.24 -3.57
C ARG A 189 1.55 -7.81 -3.39
N TYR A 190 1.46 -9.13 -3.37
CA TYR A 190 0.34 -9.89 -2.84
C TYR A 190 0.51 -10.13 -1.34
N ALA A 191 -0.59 -10.26 -0.61
CA ALA A 191 -0.63 -10.63 0.79
C ALA A 191 -1.46 -11.92 0.97
N TYR A 192 -0.89 -12.88 1.69
CA TYR A 192 -1.45 -14.21 1.95
C TYR A 192 -1.63 -14.40 3.46
N PHE A 193 -2.71 -15.07 3.85
CA PHE A 193 -2.81 -15.55 5.23
C PHE A 193 -1.76 -16.62 5.46
N ALA A 194 -1.15 -16.61 6.65
CA ALA A 194 -0.21 -17.63 7.06
C ALA A 194 -0.29 -17.95 8.55
N LEU A 195 0.24 -19.10 8.93
CA LEU A 195 0.47 -19.51 10.30
C LEU A 195 1.94 -19.81 10.52
N ASP A 196 2.54 -19.23 11.56
CA ASP A 196 3.77 -19.70 12.17
C ASP A 196 3.44 -20.94 13.02
N ILE A 197 3.97 -22.10 12.62
CA ILE A 197 3.81 -23.38 13.32
C ILE A 197 5.05 -23.57 14.22
N GLY A 198 5.27 -22.61 15.11
CA GLY A 198 6.35 -22.66 16.09
C GLY A 198 6.08 -23.71 17.17
N SER A 199 7.15 -24.14 17.85
CA SER A 199 7.11 -25.20 18.86
C SER A 199 6.21 -24.94 20.07
N CYS A 200 5.93 -23.67 20.41
CA CYS A 200 5.18 -23.31 21.63
C CYS A 200 3.77 -22.76 21.38
N SER A 201 3.50 -22.15 20.22
CA SER A 201 2.17 -21.62 19.88
C SER A 201 2.06 -21.31 18.39
N THR A 202 0.89 -21.62 17.83
CA THR A 202 0.54 -21.22 16.47
C THR A 202 0.21 -19.73 16.44
N LYS A 203 0.88 -18.95 15.57
CA LYS A 203 0.64 -17.51 15.45
C LYS A 203 0.16 -17.14 14.07
N LYS A 204 -0.89 -16.31 14.00
CA LYS A 204 -1.40 -15.76 12.72
C LYS A 204 -0.44 -14.72 12.16
N MET A 205 -0.10 -14.88 10.89
CA MET A 205 0.84 -14.03 10.16
C MET A 205 0.27 -13.64 8.81
N VAL A 206 0.92 -12.65 8.19
CA VAL A 206 0.76 -12.30 6.79
C VAL A 206 2.08 -12.53 6.09
N ILE A 207 2.03 -13.26 4.97
CA ILE A 207 3.17 -13.43 4.05
C ILE A 207 2.91 -12.56 2.82
N LYS A 208 3.92 -11.81 2.37
CA LYS A 208 3.83 -10.98 1.17
C LYS A 208 4.86 -11.38 0.12
N GLU A 209 4.40 -11.50 -1.13
CA GLU A 209 5.21 -11.84 -2.31
C GLU A 209 5.19 -10.67 -3.30
N TYR A 210 6.34 -10.26 -3.83
CA TYR A 210 6.38 -9.29 -4.92
C TYR A 210 5.80 -9.88 -6.21
N HIS A 211 5.12 -9.04 -6.99
CA HIS A 211 4.68 -9.40 -8.34
C HIS A 211 5.86 -9.95 -9.15
N ARG A 212 5.71 -11.14 -9.72
CA ARG A 212 6.75 -11.77 -10.54
C ARG A 212 6.99 -10.93 -11.79
N VAL A 213 8.03 -10.10 -11.76
CA VAL A 213 8.60 -9.46 -12.92
C VAL A 213 9.83 -10.27 -13.33
N VAL A 214 9.99 -10.54 -14.63
CA VAL A 214 10.94 -11.47 -15.28
C VAL A 214 12.44 -11.12 -15.08
N ARG A 215 12.84 -10.37 -14.04
CA ARG A 215 14.24 -9.97 -13.82
C ARG A 215 14.88 -10.58 -12.56
N ASN A 216 16.13 -11.02 -12.75
CA ASN A 216 17.03 -11.79 -11.86
C ASN A 216 17.39 -11.19 -10.48
N ASP A 217 16.72 -10.15 -9.99
CA ASP A 217 17.09 -9.49 -8.71
C ASP A 217 15.99 -9.59 -7.64
N SER A 218 15.35 -10.76 -7.55
CA SER A 218 14.22 -11.00 -6.62
C SER A 218 14.62 -10.77 -5.17
N PHE A 219 15.78 -11.27 -4.74
CA PHE A 219 16.23 -11.21 -3.35
C PHE A 219 16.49 -9.79 -2.84
N LYS A 220 17.09 -8.92 -3.67
CA LYS A 220 17.46 -7.55 -3.25
C LYS A 220 16.25 -6.73 -2.84
N LYS A 221 15.10 -6.90 -3.50
CA LYS A 221 13.85 -6.21 -3.14
C LYS A 221 13.38 -6.55 -1.73
N TYR A 222 13.52 -7.82 -1.32
CA TYR A 222 13.15 -8.24 0.03
C TYR A 222 14.14 -7.74 1.08
N ILE A 223 15.44 -7.70 0.77
CA ILE A 223 16.45 -7.09 1.64
C ILE A 223 16.15 -5.62 1.89
N VAL A 224 15.85 -4.86 0.84
CA VAL A 224 15.47 -3.45 0.95
C VAL A 224 14.20 -3.28 1.79
N ALA A 225 13.21 -4.17 1.64
CA ALA A 225 11.98 -4.10 2.42
C ALA A 225 12.21 -4.32 3.92
N ILE A 226 13.02 -5.32 4.31
CA ILE A 226 13.34 -5.52 5.73
C ILE A 226 14.21 -4.39 6.29
N GLU A 227 15.13 -3.83 5.49
CA GLU A 227 15.94 -2.66 5.89
C GLU A 227 15.05 -1.45 6.21
N ILE A 228 14.09 -1.13 5.32
CA ILE A 228 13.14 -0.03 5.53
C ILE A 228 12.32 -0.25 6.80
N SER A 229 11.82 -1.47 7.01
CA SER A 229 11.06 -1.82 8.22
C SER A 229 11.91 -1.71 9.50
N THR A 230 13.16 -2.19 9.48
CA THR A 230 14.09 -2.08 10.62
C THR A 230 14.34 -0.61 10.98
N ILE A 231 14.57 0.26 9.99
CA ILE A 231 14.79 1.69 10.21
C ILE A 231 13.55 2.38 10.76
N ALA A 232 12.38 2.12 10.18
CA ALA A 232 11.13 2.70 10.65
C ALA A 232 10.82 2.27 12.09
N SER A 233 11.04 0.99 12.41
CA SER A 233 10.88 0.46 13.77
C SER A 233 11.82 1.13 14.77
N PHE A 234 13.09 1.30 14.42
CA PHE A 234 14.07 2.04 15.24
C PHE A 234 13.62 3.48 15.50
N LEU A 235 13.29 4.24 14.45
CA LEU A 235 12.86 5.63 14.59
C LEU A 235 11.56 5.76 15.39
N SER A 236 10.65 4.79 15.26
CA SER A 236 9.43 4.73 16.06
C SER A 236 9.70 4.43 17.54
N THR A 237 10.73 3.62 17.83
CA THR A 237 11.18 3.36 19.20
C THR A 237 11.74 4.64 19.83
N GLU A 238 12.62 5.33 19.13
CA GLU A 238 13.19 6.62 19.56
C GLU A 238 12.11 7.69 19.77
N PHE A 239 11.12 7.75 18.87
CA PHE A 239 9.98 8.64 19.01
C PHE A 239 9.16 8.32 20.26
N ASN A 240 8.87 7.04 20.51
CA ASN A 240 8.03 6.61 21.63
C ASN A 240 8.68 6.90 22.99
N LEU A 241 10.02 6.90 23.09
CA LEU A 241 10.72 7.32 24.31
C LEU A 241 10.37 8.76 24.72
N ILE A 242 10.07 9.62 23.74
CA ILE A 242 9.66 11.01 23.96
C ILE A 242 8.13 11.09 24.13
N ALA A 243 7.38 10.34 23.32
CA ALA A 243 5.93 10.31 23.36
C ALA A 243 5.39 9.85 24.72
N GLU A 244 5.97 8.80 25.30
CA GLU A 244 5.57 8.26 26.61
C GLU A 244 5.75 9.27 27.75
N ARG A 245 6.84 10.05 27.71
CA ARG A 245 7.10 11.12 28.70
C ARG A 245 6.13 12.30 28.60
N LYS A 246 5.39 12.40 27.50
CA LYS A 246 4.46 13.49 27.18
C LYS A 246 3.02 13.04 27.10
N ASP A 247 2.74 11.78 27.46
CA ASP A 247 1.41 11.16 27.36
C ASP A 247 0.81 11.28 25.95
N LEU A 248 1.65 11.10 24.93
CA LEU A 248 1.25 11.12 23.52
C LEU A 248 0.99 9.70 23.00
N PRO A 249 0.08 9.52 22.01
CA PRO A 249 -0.13 8.22 21.39
C PRO A 249 1.15 7.64 20.79
N ARG A 250 1.35 6.33 20.96
CA ARG A 250 2.53 5.64 20.44
C ARG A 250 2.41 5.37 18.94
N VAL A 251 3.53 5.38 18.25
CA VAL A 251 3.63 4.94 16.86
C VAL A 251 4.55 3.73 16.82
N LYS A 252 4.07 2.58 16.34
CA LYS A 252 4.88 1.36 16.23
C LYS A 252 4.79 0.79 14.83
N PHE A 253 5.88 0.18 14.38
CA PHE A 253 5.90 -0.61 13.15
C PHE A 253 5.95 -2.10 13.45
N LEU A 254 5.25 -2.89 12.63
CA LEU A 254 5.39 -4.34 12.65
C LEU A 254 6.83 -4.74 12.33
N ASN A 255 7.30 -5.79 13.01
CA ASN A 255 8.60 -6.38 12.74
C ASN A 255 8.50 -7.28 11.51
N VAL A 256 9.04 -6.81 10.39
CA VAL A 256 9.05 -7.52 9.11
C VAL A 256 10.32 -8.36 9.00
N LYS A 257 10.18 -9.62 8.59
CA LYS A 257 11.30 -10.53 8.36
C LYS A 257 11.28 -11.07 6.93
N LEU A 258 12.43 -11.52 6.44
CA LEU A 258 12.59 -12.14 5.13
C LEU A 258 12.50 -13.65 5.26
N LEU A 259 11.55 -14.27 4.57
CA LEU A 259 11.43 -15.73 4.49
C LEU A 259 11.97 -16.22 3.15
N ARG A 260 12.90 -17.18 3.20
CA ARG A 260 13.38 -17.94 2.03
C ARG A 260 12.84 -19.36 2.08
N CYS A 261 12.26 -19.81 0.98
CA CYS A 261 11.71 -21.16 0.83
C CYS A 261 12.35 -21.90 -0.34
N GLY A 262 12.45 -23.22 -0.19
CA GLY A 262 13.01 -24.12 -1.21
C GLY A 262 14.55 -24.20 -1.19
N THR A 263 15.07 -25.04 -2.08
CA THR A 263 16.51 -25.17 -2.34
C THR A 263 17.06 -23.91 -3.02
N ILE A 264 18.33 -23.56 -2.75
CA ILE A 264 18.99 -22.39 -3.34
C ILE A 264 19.26 -22.68 -4.83
N ASN A 265 18.35 -22.25 -5.70
CA ASN A 265 18.41 -22.42 -7.16
C ASN A 265 17.43 -21.43 -7.83
N PHE A 266 17.20 -21.59 -9.12
CA PHE A 266 16.27 -20.74 -9.89
C PHE A 266 14.81 -20.79 -9.41
N ASN A 267 14.44 -21.76 -8.57
CA ASN A 267 13.10 -21.91 -7.99
C ASN A 267 13.01 -21.39 -6.55
N THR A 268 14.08 -20.78 -6.00
CA THR A 268 14.03 -20.19 -4.66
C THR A 268 12.97 -19.10 -4.60
N ARG A 269 12.06 -19.22 -3.63
CA ARG A 269 11.04 -18.22 -3.36
C ARG A 269 11.41 -17.40 -2.14
N TYR A 270 11.10 -16.11 -2.22
CA TYR A 270 11.33 -15.16 -1.14
C TYR A 270 10.02 -14.47 -0.81
N TYR A 271 9.84 -14.15 0.47
CA TYR A 271 8.70 -13.43 0.98
C TYR A 271 9.13 -12.46 2.08
N THR A 272 8.33 -11.42 2.32
CA THR A 272 8.35 -10.73 3.63
C THR A 272 7.25 -11.31 4.51
N ILE A 273 7.52 -11.45 5.81
CA ILE A 273 6.54 -11.98 6.78
C ILE A 273 6.39 -11.01 7.95
N GLU A 274 5.16 -10.85 8.42
CA GLU A 274 4.81 -9.97 9.53
C GLU A 274 3.62 -10.53 10.32
N PRO A 275 3.42 -10.12 11.59
CA PRO A 275 2.22 -10.49 12.34
C PRO A 275 0.94 -10.03 11.63
N LYS A 276 -0.12 -10.83 11.70
CA LYS A 276 -1.43 -10.40 11.20
C LYS A 276 -1.94 -9.26 12.09
N LEU A 277 -2.32 -8.14 11.48
CA LEU A 277 -3.04 -7.07 12.18
C LEU A 277 -4.39 -7.61 12.68
N HIS A 278 -4.85 -7.10 13.82
CA HIS A 278 -6.17 -7.44 14.38
C HIS A 278 -7.28 -7.10 13.38
N ASN A 279 -8.48 -7.68 13.57
CA ASN A 279 -9.65 -7.45 12.72
C ASN A 279 -10.24 -6.04 12.95
N MET A 280 -9.44 -5.00 12.74
CA MET A 280 -9.84 -3.60 12.71
C MET A 280 -9.66 -3.05 11.31
N GLU A 281 -10.24 -1.88 11.06
CA GLU A 281 -10.11 -1.21 9.78
C GLU A 281 -8.64 -0.86 9.48
N TYR A 282 -8.15 -1.36 8.35
CA TYR A 282 -6.86 -0.97 7.81
C TYR A 282 -6.97 0.39 7.14
N LYS A 283 -6.12 1.32 7.53
CA LYS A 283 -6.10 2.70 7.06
C LYS A 283 -4.73 3.06 6.49
N ARG A 284 -4.74 3.89 5.45
CA ARG A 284 -3.56 4.64 5.01
C ARG A 284 -3.77 6.09 5.45
N PHE A 285 -2.82 6.64 6.19
CA PHE A 285 -2.88 7.99 6.75
C PHE A 285 -2.20 9.02 5.86
N ASN A 286 -1.06 8.64 5.29
CA ASN A 286 -0.40 9.40 4.23
C ASN A 286 0.27 8.45 3.22
N ALA A 287 0.69 9.00 2.09
CA ALA A 287 1.39 8.31 1.03
C ALA A 287 2.79 8.88 0.81
N ASN A 288 3.69 8.07 0.23
CA ASN A 288 5.02 8.52 -0.18
C ASN A 288 5.00 9.58 -1.31
N THR A 289 3.82 9.95 -1.80
CA THR A 289 3.60 11.00 -2.80
C THR A 289 3.24 12.35 -2.18
N GLY A 290 3.27 12.45 -0.83
CA GLY A 290 2.91 13.67 -0.10
C GLY A 290 1.41 13.86 0.13
N VAL A 291 0.57 12.92 -0.34
CA VAL A 291 -0.88 12.96 -0.12
C VAL A 291 -1.19 12.52 1.32
N ILE A 292 -1.91 13.35 2.07
CA ILE A 292 -2.48 13.00 3.38
C ILE A 292 -3.91 12.53 3.14
N THR A 293 -4.18 11.25 3.40
CA THR A 293 -5.49 10.63 3.19
C THR A 293 -6.36 10.70 4.44
N GLU A 294 -5.76 10.59 5.63
CA GLU A 294 -6.45 10.74 6.91
C GLU A 294 -5.52 11.45 7.90
N LEU A 295 -5.85 12.71 8.22
CA LEU A 295 -4.99 13.54 9.05
C LEU A 295 -4.99 13.04 10.50
N ARG A 296 -3.79 12.69 11.00
CA ARG A 296 -3.53 12.43 12.41
C ARG A 296 -2.33 13.26 12.87
N PRO A 297 -2.51 14.27 13.76
CA PRO A 297 -1.43 15.16 14.17
C PRO A 297 -0.18 14.45 14.68
N ILE A 298 -0.34 13.34 15.41
CA ILE A 298 0.76 12.55 15.95
C ILE A 298 1.59 11.87 14.86
N LEU A 299 0.94 11.40 13.78
CA LEU A 299 1.63 10.78 12.64
C LEU A 299 2.38 11.82 11.83
N GLU A 300 1.81 13.00 11.59
CA GLU A 300 2.51 14.09 10.93
C GLU A 300 3.70 14.60 11.76
N ALA A 301 3.56 14.63 13.09
CA ALA A 301 4.65 14.94 14.00
C ALA A 301 5.73 13.84 14.01
N PHE A 302 5.36 12.57 13.87
CA PHE A 302 6.30 11.46 13.73
C PHE A 302 7.12 11.57 12.44
N VAL A 303 6.49 11.89 11.30
CA VAL A 303 7.20 12.14 10.03
C VAL A 303 8.23 13.26 10.21
N HIS A 304 7.84 14.38 10.82
CA HIS A 304 8.74 15.49 11.12
C HIS A 304 9.87 15.10 12.09
N PHE A 305 9.54 14.37 13.16
CA PHE A 305 10.56 13.85 14.07
C PHE A 305 11.61 13.01 13.33
N THR A 306 11.22 12.16 12.37
CA THR A 306 12.19 11.34 11.62
C THR A 306 13.15 12.20 10.80
N TYR A 307 12.68 13.30 10.21
CA TYR A 307 13.50 14.29 9.52
C TYR A 307 14.52 14.93 10.46
N GLU A 308 14.06 15.44 11.61
CA GLU A 308 14.91 16.16 12.54
C GLU A 308 15.91 15.24 13.25
N TYR A 309 15.44 14.09 13.76
CA TYR A 309 16.26 13.10 14.45
C TYR A 309 17.40 12.60 13.55
N THR A 310 17.11 12.41 12.25
CA THR A 310 18.13 11.96 11.29
C THR A 310 19.01 13.09 10.73
N LYS A 311 18.79 14.34 11.18
CA LYS A 311 19.46 15.57 10.71
C LYS A 311 19.26 15.81 9.21
N GLY A 312 18.03 15.60 8.75
CA GLY A 312 17.62 15.76 7.36
C GLY A 312 18.11 14.67 6.40
N TYR A 313 18.65 13.56 6.92
CA TYR A 313 19.13 12.46 6.10
C TYR A 313 17.99 11.70 5.43
N LEU A 314 16.89 11.47 6.14
CA LEU A 314 15.72 10.77 5.62
C LEU A 314 14.41 11.21 6.27
N VAL A 315 13.29 10.78 5.68
CA VAL A 315 11.93 10.93 6.21
C VAL A 315 11.18 9.61 6.00
N VAL A 316 10.50 9.12 7.05
CA VAL A 316 9.58 7.97 6.96
C VAL A 316 8.21 8.46 6.49
N CYS A 317 7.63 7.78 5.50
CA CYS A 317 6.33 8.12 4.90
C CYS A 317 5.57 6.83 4.52
N ASP A 318 4.45 6.97 3.82
CA ASP A 318 3.50 5.88 3.52
C ASP A 318 3.02 5.18 4.81
N LEU A 319 2.54 5.99 5.75
CA LEU A 319 2.07 5.53 7.05
C LEU A 319 0.71 4.84 6.89
N GLN A 320 0.68 3.54 7.11
CA GLN A 320 -0.51 2.70 6.93
C GLN A 320 -0.53 1.53 7.92
N GLY A 321 -1.73 1.12 8.35
CA GLY A 321 -1.90 0.10 9.39
C GLY A 321 -3.24 0.25 10.10
N ILE A 322 -3.24 0.05 11.42
CA ILE A 322 -4.43 0.18 12.26
C ILE A 322 -4.25 1.26 13.34
N GLU A 323 -5.36 1.89 13.70
CA GLU A 323 -5.45 2.89 14.77
C GLU A 323 -6.15 2.29 16.00
N LEU A 324 -5.44 2.26 17.12
CA LEU A 324 -5.93 1.83 18.44
C LEU A 324 -6.10 3.07 19.34
N THR A 325 -6.79 2.93 20.48
CA THR A 325 -7.14 4.04 21.38
C THR A 325 -5.97 4.95 21.76
N ASN A 326 -4.76 4.43 21.94
CA ASN A 326 -3.58 5.25 22.26
C ASN A 326 -2.31 4.79 21.51
N GLU A 327 -2.49 4.16 20.34
CA GLU A 327 -1.39 3.58 19.59
C GLU A 327 -1.73 3.41 18.10
N PHE A 328 -0.74 3.63 17.25
CA PHE A 328 -0.78 3.29 15.83
C PHE A 328 0.12 2.08 15.59
N LEU A 329 -0.44 1.02 15.01
CA LEU A 329 0.34 -0.15 14.61
C LEU A 329 0.42 -0.18 13.08
N LEU A 330 1.58 0.23 12.57
CA LEU A 330 1.84 0.50 11.17
C LEU A 330 2.66 -0.60 10.51
N THR A 331 2.61 -0.68 9.19
CA THR A 331 3.37 -1.63 8.36
C THR A 331 3.67 -1.03 6.99
N ASP A 332 4.56 -1.67 6.24
CA ASP A 332 4.94 -1.25 4.87
C ASP A 332 5.26 0.25 4.71
N PRO A 333 6.16 0.84 5.52
CA PRO A 333 6.56 2.23 5.32
C PRO A 333 7.36 2.39 4.03
N ALA A 334 7.46 3.64 3.57
CA ALA A 334 8.43 4.10 2.59
C ALA A 334 9.39 5.11 3.23
N ILE A 335 10.56 5.30 2.62
CA ILE A 335 11.56 6.25 3.09
C ILE A 335 12.02 7.13 1.93
N HIS A 336 11.98 8.44 2.11
CA HIS A 336 12.72 9.38 1.28
C HIS A 336 14.07 9.65 1.92
N CYS A 337 15.14 9.54 1.17
CA CYS A 337 16.52 9.69 1.67
C CYS A 337 17.33 10.60 0.76
N ILE A 338 18.30 11.32 1.31
CA ILE A 338 19.24 12.10 0.48
C ILE A 338 20.04 11.22 -0.48
N ASP A 339 20.29 9.95 -0.10
CA ASP A 339 20.81 8.93 -0.99
C ASP A 339 19.66 8.34 -1.81
N SER A 340 19.58 8.73 -3.08
CA SER A 340 18.52 8.31 -4.00
C SER A 340 18.65 6.86 -4.48
N LEU A 341 19.77 6.18 -4.23
CA LEU A 341 19.98 4.80 -4.66
C LEU A 341 19.55 3.79 -3.58
N ARG A 342 19.35 4.25 -2.34
CA ARG A 342 18.87 3.45 -1.22
C ARG A 342 17.35 3.33 -1.23
N PHE A 343 16.79 2.32 -0.57
CA PHE A 343 15.34 2.16 -0.33
C PHE A 343 14.45 1.92 -1.57
N GLY A 344 15.03 1.67 -2.75
CA GLY A 344 14.29 1.23 -3.92
C GLY A 344 13.39 2.31 -4.54
N ARG A 345 12.35 1.89 -5.26
CA ARG A 345 11.55 2.77 -6.14
C ARG A 345 10.67 3.77 -5.40
N THR A 346 10.35 3.51 -4.13
CA THR A 346 9.51 4.39 -3.32
C THR A 346 10.29 5.58 -2.73
N ASN A 347 11.62 5.59 -2.89
CA ASN A 347 12.49 6.70 -2.50
C ASN A 347 12.57 7.75 -3.60
N PHE A 348 11.90 8.88 -3.41
CA PHE A 348 11.99 10.04 -4.32
C PHE A 348 13.15 10.99 -4.02
N GLY A 349 14.11 10.53 -3.20
CA GLY A 349 15.35 11.23 -2.94
C GLY A 349 15.15 12.54 -2.15
N LYS A 350 16.13 13.44 -2.29
CA LYS A 350 16.05 14.82 -1.78
C LYS A 350 14.83 15.59 -2.33
N LYS A 351 14.39 15.29 -3.56
CA LYS A 351 13.18 15.90 -4.13
C LYS A 351 11.93 15.48 -3.35
N GLY A 352 11.82 14.19 -2.99
CA GLY A 352 10.74 13.70 -2.12
C GLY A 352 10.71 14.41 -0.78
N ILE A 353 11.86 14.52 -0.11
CA ILE A 353 11.99 15.26 1.15
C ILE A 353 11.51 16.71 0.99
N ASN A 354 12.00 17.42 -0.03
CA ASN A 354 11.71 18.84 -0.21
C ASN A 354 10.27 19.12 -0.65
N GLN A 355 9.79 18.40 -1.67
CA GLN A 355 8.55 18.73 -2.36
C GLN A 355 7.34 18.01 -1.77
N LEU A 356 7.52 16.80 -1.21
CA LEU A 356 6.41 15.96 -0.77
C LEU A 356 6.23 16.03 0.75
N PHE A 357 7.33 16.20 1.50
CA PHE A 357 7.28 16.43 2.94
C PHE A 357 7.41 17.91 3.30
N LEU A 358 8.59 18.53 3.11
CA LEU A 358 8.87 19.87 3.65
C LEU A 358 7.87 20.92 3.18
N ALA A 359 7.57 21.00 1.88
CA ALA A 359 6.64 21.99 1.33
C ALA A 359 5.18 21.83 1.82
N ASN A 360 4.76 20.60 2.15
CA ASN A 360 3.38 20.27 2.49
C ASN A 360 3.14 20.20 4.00
N HIS A 361 4.18 19.90 4.79
CA HIS A 361 4.05 19.73 6.23
C HIS A 361 3.66 21.06 6.89
N ARG A 362 2.76 20.98 7.87
CA ARG A 362 2.39 22.11 8.73
C ARG A 362 2.57 21.66 10.17
N CYS A 363 3.50 22.32 10.88
CA CYS A 363 3.75 21.99 12.28
C CYS A 363 2.47 22.16 13.10
N ASN A 364 2.13 21.12 13.84
CA ASN A 364 0.97 21.09 14.74
C ASN A 364 1.42 21.20 16.20
N ASP A 365 0.46 21.17 17.13
CA ASP A 365 0.76 21.32 18.56
C ASP A 365 1.63 20.19 19.11
N ILE A 366 1.56 18.98 18.53
CA ILE A 366 2.44 17.88 18.91
C ILE A 366 3.88 18.17 18.47
N CYS A 367 4.10 18.73 17.27
CA CYS A 367 5.43 19.17 16.83
C CYS A 367 6.04 20.18 17.83
N LYS A 368 5.23 21.12 18.31
CA LYS A 368 5.64 22.11 19.32
C LYS A 368 5.93 21.45 20.67
N GLN A 369 5.07 20.53 21.13
CA GLN A 369 5.27 19.78 22.38
C GLN A 369 6.55 18.95 22.35
N LEU A 370 6.88 18.36 21.20
CA LEU A 370 8.12 17.63 20.93
C LEU A 370 9.35 18.54 20.79
N LYS A 371 9.16 19.87 20.76
CA LYS A 371 10.20 20.88 20.54
C LYS A 371 10.95 20.70 19.22
N LEU A 372 10.24 20.25 18.18
CA LEU A 372 10.80 20.13 16.84
C LEU A 372 11.03 21.52 16.25
N LYS A 373 12.07 21.65 15.40
CA LYS A 373 12.36 22.88 14.68
C LYS A 373 11.19 23.26 13.79
N LEU A 374 10.78 24.52 13.84
CA LEU A 374 9.69 24.99 13.01
C LEU A 374 10.05 24.87 11.53
N ILE A 375 9.23 24.13 10.77
CA ILE A 375 9.31 24.09 9.30
C ILE A 375 8.42 25.23 8.77
N ASN A 376 9.06 26.33 8.38
CA ASN A 376 8.40 27.45 7.73
C ASN A 376 8.35 27.24 6.22
N ASN A 377 7.14 27.25 5.66
CA ASN A 377 6.92 26.99 4.23
C ASN A 377 7.10 28.20 3.33
N GLY A 378 7.68 29.29 3.83
CA GLY A 378 7.91 30.52 3.06
C GLY A 378 6.62 31.17 2.50
N LEU A 379 5.44 30.73 2.94
CA LEU A 379 4.15 31.31 2.61
C LEU A 379 3.62 32.00 3.86
N SER A 380 4.15 33.20 4.11
CA SER A 380 3.52 34.24 4.94
C SER A 380 2.78 35.19 4.02
#